data_AF-A0A554M131-F1
#
_entry.id   AF-A0A554M131-F1
#
_cell.length_a   1.000
_cell.length_b   1.000
_cell.length_c   1.000
_cell.angle_alpha   90.00
_cell.angle_beta   90.00
_cell.angle_gamma   90.00
#
_symmetry.space_group_name_H-M   'P 1'
#
loop_
_entity.id
_entity.type
_entity.pdbx_description
1 polymer ?
#
loop_
_entity_poly.entity_id
_entity_poly.type
_entity_poly.pdbx_seq_one_letter_code
_entity_poly.pdbx_strand_id
1 'polypeptide(L)'
;MQDTVKDADGAGIAAPQVGRTERICLALISGKMIPLINPKITSKSKEQESAEEGCLSLPDIAVSVPRSVEISLKYMDAKGKPQERKLRDFDARVVQHEVDHLEGILIVDYAQNV
;
A
#
# COMPACT_ATOMS: atom_id res chain seq x y z
N MET A 1 -13.44 5.45 -3.80
CA MET A 1 -11.98 5.21 -3.67
C MET A 1 -11.19 6.47 -3.93
N GLN A 2 -11.18 7.06 -5.15
CA GLN A 2 -10.42 8.31 -5.39
C GLN A 2 -10.88 9.48 -4.54
N ASP A 3 -12.20 9.71 -4.45
CA ASP A 3 -12.74 10.77 -3.59
C ASP A 3 -12.40 10.49 -2.11
N THR A 4 -12.60 9.25 -1.66
CA THR A 4 -12.30 8.81 -0.29
C THR A 4 -10.86 9.09 0.15
N VAL A 5 -9.87 8.73 -0.69
CA VAL A 5 -8.45 8.96 -0.34
C VAL A 5 -8.08 10.44 -0.39
N LYS A 6 -8.69 11.20 -1.31
CA LYS A 6 -8.47 12.64 -1.43
C LYS A 6 -9.07 13.41 -0.24
N ASP A 7 -10.28 13.05 0.17
CA ASP A 7 -10.97 13.68 1.29
C ASP A 7 -10.25 13.45 2.62
N ALA A 8 -9.49 12.36 2.71
CA ALA A 8 -8.70 11.99 3.87
C ALA A 8 -7.21 12.40 3.80
N ASP A 9 -6.79 13.10 2.74
CA ASP A 9 -5.39 13.46 2.46
C ASP A 9 -4.42 12.25 2.57
N GLY A 10 -4.90 11.07 2.14
CA GLY A 10 -4.20 9.80 2.30
C GLY A 10 -3.20 9.50 1.18
N ALA A 11 -2.15 8.73 1.52
CA ALA A 11 -1.18 8.23 0.53
C ALA A 11 -1.69 7.01 -0.26
N GLY A 12 -2.76 6.35 0.17
CA GLY A 12 -3.33 5.20 -0.50
C GLY A 12 -4.68 4.78 0.06
N ILE A 13 -5.37 3.90 -0.67
CA ILE A 13 -6.57 3.20 -0.20
C ILE A 13 -6.78 1.89 -0.97
N ALA A 14 -7.12 0.83 -0.26
CA ALA A 14 -7.45 -0.48 -0.81
C ALA A 14 -8.96 -0.72 -0.85
N ALA A 15 -9.43 -1.51 -1.81
CA ALA A 15 -10.84 -1.84 -1.96
C ALA A 15 -11.50 -2.41 -0.68
N PRO A 16 -10.85 -3.27 0.12
CA PRO A 16 -11.41 -3.76 1.38
C PRO A 16 -11.82 -2.65 2.35
N GLN A 17 -11.12 -1.51 2.35
CA GLN A 17 -11.40 -0.38 3.24
C GLN A 17 -12.71 0.34 2.88
N VAL A 18 -13.26 0.10 1.68
CA VAL A 18 -14.57 0.61 1.24
C VAL A 18 -15.59 -0.52 1.04
N GLY A 19 -15.41 -1.65 1.72
CA GLY A 19 -16.35 -2.78 1.71
C GLY A 19 -16.34 -3.59 0.42
N ARG A 20 -15.25 -3.53 -0.34
CA ARG A 20 -15.09 -4.17 -1.65
C ARG A 20 -14.01 -5.24 -1.60
N THR A 21 -14.23 -6.37 -2.28
CA THR A 21 -13.33 -7.53 -2.19
C THR A 21 -12.42 -7.70 -3.41
N GLU A 22 -12.53 -6.81 -4.40
CA GLU A 22 -11.63 -6.84 -5.55
C GLU A 22 -10.18 -6.52 -5.14
N ARG A 23 -9.21 -7.16 -5.79
CA ARG A 23 -7.78 -6.90 -5.55
C ARG A 23 -7.33 -5.62 -6.24
N ILE A 24 -7.84 -4.49 -5.77
CA ILE A 24 -7.59 -3.16 -6.32
C ILE A 24 -7.22 -2.22 -5.18
N CYS A 25 -6.15 -1.45 -5.38
CA CYS A 25 -5.82 -0.33 -4.50
C CYS A 25 -5.40 0.90 -5.31
N LEU A 26 -5.46 2.07 -4.68
CA LEU A 26 -4.83 3.29 -5.13
C LEU A 26 -3.60 3.53 -4.25
N ALA A 27 -2.46 3.86 -4.86
CA ALA A 27 -1.25 4.21 -4.14
C ALA A 27 -0.60 5.45 -4.74
N LEU A 28 -0.13 6.36 -3.89
CA LEU A 28 0.71 7.47 -4.28
C LEU A 28 2.08 6.93 -4.68
N ILE A 29 2.44 7.12 -5.95
CA ILE A 29 3.73 6.71 -6.50
C ILE A 29 4.28 7.90 -7.27
N SER A 30 5.47 8.37 -6.86
CA SER A 30 6.14 9.51 -7.49
C SER A 30 5.22 10.75 -7.59
N GLY A 31 4.48 11.01 -6.50
CA GLY A 31 3.56 12.15 -6.37
C GLY A 31 2.25 12.03 -7.18
N LYS A 32 1.93 10.87 -7.74
CA LYS A 32 0.69 10.62 -8.48
C LYS A 32 -0.08 9.46 -7.88
N MET A 33 -1.39 9.62 -7.72
CA MET A 33 -2.26 8.52 -7.28
C MET A 33 -2.48 7.55 -8.42
N ILE A 34 -2.00 6.31 -8.29
CA ILE A 34 -2.02 5.29 -9.35
C ILE A 34 -2.97 4.16 -8.94
N PRO A 35 -3.93 3.77 -9.81
CA PRO A 35 -4.68 2.56 -9.61
C PRO A 35 -3.84 1.32 -9.93
N LEU A 36 -3.77 0.41 -8.98
CA LEU A 36 -3.08 -0.86 -9.08
C LEU A 36 -4.11 -1.99 -9.06
N ILE A 37 -4.32 -2.65 -10.21
CA ILE A 37 -5.24 -3.78 -10.33
C ILE A 37 -4.44 -5.08 -10.27
N ASN A 38 -4.87 -6.01 -9.42
CA ASN A 38 -4.18 -7.26 -9.12
C ASN A 38 -2.69 -7.07 -8.81
N PRO A 39 -2.31 -6.14 -7.91
CA PRO A 39 -0.91 -5.92 -7.59
C PRO A 39 -0.29 -7.16 -6.95
N LYS A 40 0.97 -7.41 -7.30
CA LYS A 40 1.81 -8.47 -6.75
C LYS A 40 3.22 -7.98 -6.57
N ILE A 41 3.71 -8.01 -5.32
CA ILE A 41 5.11 -7.77 -5.01
C ILE A 41 5.91 -9.03 -5.38
N THR A 42 6.82 -8.91 -6.34
CA THR A 42 7.62 -10.03 -6.87
C THR A 42 8.98 -10.17 -6.21
N SER A 43 9.49 -9.11 -5.59
CA SER A 43 10.71 -9.14 -4.78
C SER A 43 10.66 -8.06 -3.70
N LYS A 44 11.34 -8.32 -2.58
CA LYS A 44 11.55 -7.36 -1.49
C LYS A 44 13.05 -7.32 -1.15
N SER A 45 13.60 -6.15 -0.86
CA SER A 45 14.96 -6.01 -0.33
C SER A 45 15.09 -6.63 1.06
N LYS A 46 16.31 -7.07 1.39
CA LYS A 46 16.67 -7.47 2.76
C LYS A 46 16.76 -6.27 3.70
N GLU A 47 17.20 -5.14 3.19
CA GLU A 47 17.21 -3.87 3.93
C GLU A 47 15.77 -3.46 4.22
N GLN A 48 15.51 -3.18 5.49
CA GLN A 48 14.22 -2.72 5.99
C GLN A 48 14.39 -1.45 6.80
N GLU A 49 13.37 -0.61 6.76
CA GLU A 49 13.27 0.59 7.57
C GLU A 49 11.95 0.57 8.35
N SER A 50 12.01 0.88 9.64
CA SER A 50 10.83 1.10 10.46
C SER A 50 10.46 2.58 10.45
N ALA A 51 9.20 2.87 10.16
CA ALA A 51 8.64 4.20 10.29
C ALA A 51 7.19 4.10 10.78
N GLU A 52 6.69 5.20 11.32
CA GLU A 52 5.31 5.30 11.78
C GLU A 52 4.34 5.29 10.58
N GLU A 53 3.35 4.40 10.62
CA GLU A 53 2.25 4.32 9.66
C GLU A 53 0.92 4.52 10.39
N GLY A 54 0.09 5.41 9.83
CA GLY A 54 -1.34 5.48 10.13
C GLY A 54 -2.17 4.71 9.10
N CYS A 55 -3.46 4.54 9.35
CA CYS A 55 -4.37 3.88 8.41
C CYS A 55 -5.78 4.50 8.49
N LEU A 56 -6.42 4.75 7.34
CA LEU A 56 -7.78 5.31 7.28
C LEU A 56 -8.83 4.41 7.94
N SER A 57 -8.57 3.10 8.03
CA SER A 57 -9.45 2.14 8.71
C SER A 57 -9.25 2.10 10.23
N LEU A 58 -8.19 2.73 10.74
CA LEU A 58 -7.81 2.76 12.16
C LEU A 58 -7.48 4.20 12.56
N PRO A 59 -8.50 5.08 12.66
CA PRO A 59 -8.29 6.48 13.03
C PRO A 59 -7.60 6.57 14.40
N ASP A 60 -6.73 7.57 14.54
CA ASP A 60 -5.96 7.87 15.76
C ASP A 60 -4.95 6.78 16.19
N ILE A 61 -4.76 5.73 15.38
CA ILE A 61 -3.77 4.67 15.63
C ILE A 61 -2.59 4.85 14.66
N ALA A 62 -1.40 4.91 15.24
CA ALA A 62 -0.14 4.93 14.53
C ALA A 62 0.77 3.82 15.07
N VAL A 63 1.41 3.06 14.19
CA VAL A 63 2.28 1.93 14.54
C VAL A 63 3.59 2.05 13.79
N SER A 64 4.71 1.76 14.46
CA SER A 64 6.02 1.65 13.80
C SER A 64 6.09 0.32 13.05
N VAL A 65 6.09 0.38 11.71
CA VAL A 65 6.03 -0.81 10.84
C VAL A 65 7.34 -0.96 10.06
N PRO A 66 8.03 -2.12 10.16
CA PRO A 66 9.19 -2.41 9.33
C PRO A 66 8.76 -2.74 7.89
N ARG A 67 9.31 -2.02 6.92
CA ARG A 67 9.06 -2.25 5.48
C ARG A 67 10.36 -2.45 4.74
N SER A 68 10.34 -3.28 3.69
CA SER A 68 11.49 -3.37 2.79
C SER A 68 11.68 -2.06 2.05
N VAL A 69 12.92 -1.55 2.03
CA VAL A 69 13.28 -0.28 1.39
C VAL A 69 13.08 -0.30 -0.12
N GLU A 70 13.25 -1.46 -0.78
CA GLU A 70 12.98 -1.63 -2.21
C GLU A 70 12.05 -2.83 -2.47
N ILE A 71 11.13 -2.66 -3.42
CA ILE A 71 10.28 -3.73 -3.94
C ILE A 71 10.24 -3.73 -5.47
N SER A 72 10.01 -4.92 -6.05
CA SER A 72 9.54 -5.04 -7.43
C SER A 72 8.06 -5.36 -7.42
N LEU A 73 7.27 -4.64 -8.22
CA LEU A 73 5.81 -4.71 -8.29
C LEU A 73 5.36 -5.05 -9.70
N LYS A 74 4.43 -6.00 -9.83
CA LYS A 74 3.63 -6.24 -11.05
C LYS A 74 2.17 -5.93 -10.80
N TYR A 75 1.50 -5.30 -11.74
CA TYR A 75 0.07 -4.97 -11.65
C TYR A 75 -0.52 -4.72 -13.05
N MET A 76 -1.83 -4.52 -13.15
CA MET A 76 -2.49 -4.00 -14.34
C MET A 76 -2.93 -2.56 -14.10
N ASP A 77 -2.74 -1.69 -15.10
CA ASP A 77 -3.27 -0.33 -15.04
C ASP A 77 -4.79 -0.28 -15.27
N ALA A 78 -5.39 0.91 -15.15
CA ALA A 78 -6.83 1.11 -15.36
C ALA A 78 -7.33 0.77 -16.78
N LYS A 79 -6.42 0.59 -17.76
CA LYS A 79 -6.75 0.16 -19.13
C LYS A 79 -6.53 -1.35 -19.31
N GLY A 80 -6.22 -2.08 -18.25
CA GLY A 80 -5.94 -3.52 -18.28
C GLY A 80 -4.58 -3.86 -18.89
N LYS A 81 -3.64 -2.91 -18.99
CA LYS A 81 -2.30 -3.21 -19.50
C LYS A 81 -1.38 -3.66 -18.37
N PRO A 82 -0.60 -4.75 -18.53
CA PRO A 82 0.40 -5.16 -17.56
C PRO A 82 1.47 -4.08 -17.36
N GLN A 83 1.88 -3.89 -16.12
CA GLN A 83 2.90 -2.95 -15.68
C GLN A 83 3.87 -3.65 -14.73
N GLU A 84 5.14 -3.25 -14.78
CA GLU A 84 6.17 -3.65 -13.84
C GLU A 84 6.95 -2.42 -13.38
N ARG A 85 7.20 -2.30 -12.07
CA ARG A 85 7.92 -1.17 -11.48
C ARG A 85 8.84 -1.62 -10.35
N LYS A 86 9.98 -0.96 -10.23
CA LYS A 86 10.78 -0.97 -9.01
C LYS A 86 10.45 0.29 -8.22
N LEU A 87 10.14 0.12 -6.95
CA LEU A 87 9.78 1.22 -6.05
C LEU A 87 10.74 1.19 -4.86
N ARG A 88 11.02 2.38 -4.32
CA ARG A 88 11.91 2.55 -3.17
C ARG A 88 11.29 3.47 -2.13
N ASP A 89 11.81 3.39 -0.92
CA ASP A 89 11.57 4.31 0.18
C ASP A 89 10.05 4.50 0.42
N PHE A 90 9.57 5.73 0.37
CA PHE A 90 8.16 6.05 0.61
C PHE A 90 7.20 5.37 -0.38
N ASP A 91 7.52 5.37 -1.68
CA ASP A 91 6.66 4.71 -2.70
C ASP A 91 6.58 3.19 -2.43
N ALA A 92 7.67 2.57 -2.00
CA ALA A 92 7.69 1.15 -1.62
C ALA A 92 6.88 0.88 -0.35
N ARG A 93 6.95 1.78 0.64
CA ARG A 93 6.18 1.70 1.89
C ARG A 93 4.68 1.74 1.63
N VAL A 94 4.22 2.76 0.92
CA VAL A 94 2.80 2.93 0.58
C VAL A 94 2.27 1.69 -0.14
N VAL A 95 2.97 1.21 -1.17
CA VAL A 95 2.51 0.01 -1.90
C VAL A 95 2.49 -1.25 -1.05
N GLN A 96 3.47 -1.45 -0.16
CA GLN A 96 3.43 -2.57 0.77
C GLN A 96 2.21 -2.51 1.70
N HIS A 97 1.91 -1.33 2.24
CA HIS A 97 0.72 -1.10 3.07
C HIS A 97 -0.58 -1.41 2.32
N GLU A 98 -0.74 -0.87 1.10
CA GLU A 98 -1.96 -1.09 0.33
C GLU A 98 -2.12 -2.54 -0.12
N VAL A 99 -1.02 -3.24 -0.40
CA VAL A 99 -1.04 -4.66 -0.75
C VAL A 99 -1.41 -5.52 0.46
N ASP A 100 -0.93 -5.18 1.66
CA ASP A 100 -1.30 -5.88 2.90
C ASP A 100 -2.81 -5.85 3.15
N HIS A 101 -3.47 -4.71 2.90
CA HIS A 101 -4.93 -4.63 2.98
C HIS A 101 -5.63 -5.62 2.04
N LEU A 102 -5.06 -5.90 0.86
CA LEU A 102 -5.61 -6.91 -0.07
C LEU A 102 -5.39 -8.35 0.41
N GLU A 103 -4.49 -8.56 1.36
CA GLU A 103 -4.27 -9.83 2.06
C GLU A 103 -4.95 -9.89 3.44
N GLY A 104 -5.66 -8.82 3.85
CA GLY A 104 -6.30 -8.74 5.16
C GLY A 104 -5.33 -8.49 6.32
N ILE A 105 -4.13 -7.98 6.04
CA ILE A 105 -3.12 -7.60 7.03
C ILE A 105 -3.26 -6.10 7.34
N LEU A 106 -3.22 -5.74 8.62
CA LEU A 106 -3.31 -4.36 9.11
C LEU A 106 -2.03 -3.95 9.84
N ILE A 107 -1.80 -2.64 9.98
CA ILE A 107 -0.64 -2.10 10.70
C ILE A 107 -0.51 -2.60 12.14
N VAL A 108 -1.63 -2.87 12.82
CA VAL A 108 -1.66 -3.39 14.20
C VAL A 108 -1.15 -4.82 14.32
N ASP A 109 -1.17 -5.60 13.23
CA ASP A 109 -0.61 -6.95 13.22
C ASP A 109 0.93 -6.92 13.37
N TYR A 110 1.56 -5.80 13.06
CA TYR A 110 2.99 -5.57 13.26
C TYR A 110 3.34 -5.12 14.68
N ALA A 111 2.38 -4.62 15.45
CA ALA A 111 2.60 -4.15 16.81
C ALA A 111 2.96 -5.27 17.79
N GLN A 112 2.67 -6.54 17.45
CA GLN A 112 2.98 -7.69 18.30
C GLN A 112 4.44 -8.19 18.17
N ASN A 113 5.25 -7.57 17.31
CA ASN A 113 6.65 -7.96 17.08
C ASN A 113 7.66 -6.96 17.69
N VAL A 114 7.26 -6.21 18.71
CA VAL A 114 8.15 -5.31 19.49
C VAL A 114 8.54 -5.95 20.81
#